data_AF-A0A9W6B059-F1
#
_entry.id   AF-A0A9W6B059-F1
#
_cell.length_a   1.000
_cell.length_b   1.000
_cell.length_c   1.000
_cell.angle_alpha   90.00
_cell.angle_beta   90.00
_cell.angle_gamma   90.00
#
_symmetry.space_group_name_H-M   'P 1'
#
loop_
_entity.id
_entity.type
_entity.pdbx_description
1 polymer ?
#
loop_
_entity_poly.entity_id
_entity_poly.type
_entity_poly.pdbx_seq_one_letter_code
_entity_poly.pdbx_strand_id
1 'polypeptide(L)'
;MPKITFKNLNSEKQDHIFNSLLKEFSKFPVSKAKVSRIIVSANIARGSFYKYFDNLEDSYRYTFDCVMQTVHADLYQEISSSPKDTLNSFYQYTKKFAKELNHSKYKDFYKLYLKYNQYYLSGSIHKTKRMKN
;
A
#
# COMPACT_ATOMS: atom_id res chain seq x y z
N MET A 1 -3.02 2.81 -10.42
CA MET A 1 -4.30 2.50 -9.81
C MET A 1 -4.90 1.25 -10.44
N PRO A 2 -5.67 0.43 -9.71
CA PRO A 2 -6.31 -0.76 -10.28
C PRO A 2 -7.30 -0.38 -11.39
N LYS A 3 -7.40 -1.25 -12.40
CA LYS A 3 -8.33 -1.11 -13.52
C LYS A 3 -9.78 -1.28 -13.06
N ILE A 4 -10.72 -0.75 -13.85
CA ILE A 4 -12.17 -0.83 -13.60
C ILE A 4 -12.63 -2.29 -13.41
N THR A 5 -12.06 -3.19 -14.20
CA THR A 5 -12.24 -4.65 -14.12
C THR A 5 -11.94 -5.25 -12.75
N PHE A 6 -10.97 -4.70 -12.01
CA PHE A 6 -10.69 -5.09 -10.63
C PHE A 6 -11.74 -4.50 -9.68
N LYS A 7 -12.08 -3.22 -9.85
CA LYS A 7 -13.09 -2.52 -9.01
C LYS A 7 -14.49 -3.13 -9.11
N ASN A 8 -14.80 -3.78 -10.23
CA ASN A 8 -16.07 -4.48 -10.46
C ASN A 8 -16.11 -5.90 -9.89
N LEU A 9 -15.02 -6.40 -9.29
CA LEU A 9 -15.05 -7.67 -8.56
C LEU A 9 -15.87 -7.51 -7.28
N ASN A 10 -16.47 -8.59 -6.80
CA ASN A 10 -17.06 -8.61 -5.46
C ASN A 10 -16.01 -8.37 -4.38
N SER A 11 -16.44 -7.92 -3.20
CA SER A 11 -15.56 -7.56 -2.08
C SER A 11 -14.65 -8.72 -1.68
N GLU A 12 -15.20 -9.93 -1.54
CA GLU A 12 -14.45 -11.13 -1.15
C GLU A 12 -13.25 -11.39 -2.09
N LYS A 13 -13.43 -11.25 -3.40
CA LYS A 13 -12.35 -11.46 -4.36
C LYS A 13 -11.35 -10.31 -4.37
N GLN A 14 -11.80 -9.07 -4.18
CA GLN A 14 -10.88 -7.94 -3.99
C GLN A 14 -10.01 -8.14 -2.75
N ASP A 15 -10.63 -8.55 -1.63
CA ASP A 15 -9.94 -8.81 -0.36
C ASP A 15 -8.96 -9.97 -0.48
N HIS A 16 -9.32 -11.05 -1.18
CA HIS A 16 -8.41 -12.18 -1.41
C HIS A 16 -7.17 -11.77 -2.22
N ILE A 17 -7.37 -10.98 -3.29
CA ILE A 17 -6.26 -10.46 -4.10
C ILE A 17 -5.42 -9.47 -3.27
N PHE A 18 -6.05 -8.56 -2.52
CA PHE A 18 -5.37 -7.62 -1.63
C PHE A 18 -4.49 -8.35 -0.61
N ASN A 19 -5.02 -9.38 0.07
CA ASN A 19 -4.26 -10.14 1.06
C ASN A 19 -3.07 -10.89 0.41
N SER A 20 -3.21 -11.34 -0.84
CA SER A 20 -2.12 -11.96 -1.59
C SER A 20 -1.03 -10.96 -2.00
N LEU A 21 -1.42 -9.75 -2.41
CA LEU A 21 -0.49 -8.65 -2.68
C LEU A 21 0.24 -8.23 -1.39
N LEU A 22 -0.51 -8.01 -0.31
CA LEU A 22 0.03 -7.68 1.00
C LEU A 22 1.05 -8.72 1.45
N LYS A 23 0.76 -10.01 1.31
CA LYS A 23 1.68 -11.10 1.66
C LYS A 23 3.00 -11.01 0.88
N GLU A 24 2.95 -10.77 -0.43
CA GLU A 24 4.15 -10.63 -1.26
C GLU A 24 4.97 -9.40 -0.84
N PHE A 25 4.31 -8.24 -0.68
CA PHE A 25 4.97 -6.97 -0.38
C PHE A 25 5.38 -6.83 1.09
N SER A 26 4.87 -7.67 2.00
CA SER A 26 5.39 -7.84 3.36
C SER A 26 6.65 -8.69 3.40
N LYS A 27 6.87 -9.57 2.41
CA LYS A 27 8.01 -10.48 2.39
C LYS A 27 9.18 -9.98 1.53
N PHE A 28 8.87 -9.24 0.46
CA PHE A 28 9.87 -8.80 -0.50
C PHE A 28 9.72 -7.30 -0.81
N PRO A 29 10.82 -6.55 -0.94
CA PRO A 29 10.75 -5.21 -1.53
C PRO A 29 10.25 -5.29 -2.98
N VAL A 30 9.67 -4.22 -3.51
CA VAL A 30 9.07 -4.17 -4.86
C VAL A 30 10.06 -4.63 -5.93
N SER A 31 11.34 -4.25 -5.81
CA SER A 31 12.45 -4.70 -6.68
C SER A 31 12.62 -6.21 -6.78
N LYS A 32 12.21 -6.96 -5.74
CA LYS A 32 12.36 -8.42 -5.65
C LYS A 32 11.02 -9.16 -5.68
N ALA A 33 9.91 -8.43 -5.64
CA ALA A 33 8.58 -9.00 -5.74
C ALA A 33 8.33 -9.60 -7.13
N LYS A 34 7.48 -10.62 -7.22
CA LYS A 34 7.21 -11.33 -8.47
C LYS A 34 5.71 -11.54 -8.67
N VAL A 35 5.23 -11.14 -9.86
CA VAL A 35 3.86 -11.43 -10.32
C VAL A 35 3.54 -12.92 -10.22
N SER A 36 4.50 -13.81 -10.54
CA SER A 36 4.28 -15.26 -10.46
C SER A 36 3.93 -15.76 -9.05
N ARG A 37 4.50 -15.16 -7.99
CA ARG A 37 4.16 -15.54 -6.61
C ARG A 37 2.79 -15.02 -6.21
N ILE A 38 2.47 -13.79 -6.63
CA ILE A 38 1.17 -13.17 -6.38
C ILE A 38 0.05 -13.99 -7.01
N ILE A 39 0.16 -14.33 -8.29
CA ILE A 39 -0.91 -15.05 -9.01
C ILE A 39 -1.15 -16.46 -8.44
N VAL A 40 -0.09 -17.13 -7.99
CA VAL A 40 -0.20 -18.43 -7.30
C VAL A 40 -0.88 -18.26 -5.94
N SER A 41 -0.49 -17.25 -5.15
CA SER A 41 -1.11 -16.99 -3.84
C SER A 41 -2.57 -16.55 -3.95
N ALA A 42 -2.92 -15.77 -4.97
CA ALA A 42 -4.27 -15.26 -5.22
C ALA A 42 -5.15 -16.23 -6.00
N ASN A 43 -4.61 -17.37 -6.43
CA ASN A 43 -5.28 -18.34 -7.29
C ASN A 43 -5.94 -17.71 -8.53
N ILE A 44 -5.20 -16.90 -9.27
CA ILE A 44 -5.66 -16.26 -10.51
C ILE A 44 -4.71 -16.56 -11.68
N ALA A 45 -5.22 -16.48 -12.91
CA ALA A 45 -4.38 -16.58 -14.09
C ALA A 45 -3.50 -15.33 -14.25
N ARG A 46 -2.34 -15.47 -14.92
CA ARG A 46 -1.46 -14.34 -15.22
C ARG A 46 -2.15 -13.25 -16.05
N GLY A 47 -3.00 -13.65 -17.00
CA GLY A 47 -3.81 -12.72 -17.78
C GLY A 47 -4.79 -11.92 -16.92
N SER A 48 -5.36 -12.53 -15.87
CA SER A 48 -6.23 -11.84 -14.91
C SER A 48 -5.47 -10.76 -14.15
N PHE A 49 -4.23 -11.03 -13.73
CA PHE A 49 -3.39 -10.01 -13.08
C PHE A 49 -3.26 -8.77 -13.96
N TYR A 50 -2.90 -8.93 -15.24
CA TYR A 50 -2.74 -7.78 -16.15
C TYR A 50 -4.07 -7.14 -16.61
N LYS A 51 -5.17 -7.88 -16.46
CA LYS A 51 -6.52 -7.31 -16.55
C LYS A 51 -6.86 -6.43 -15.36
N TYR A 52 -6.26 -6.65 -14.18
CA TYR A 52 -6.51 -5.89 -12.96
C TYR A 52 -5.52 -4.74 -12.72
N PHE A 53 -4.25 -4.96 -13.03
CA PHE A 53 -3.16 -4.01 -12.81
C PHE A 53 -2.33 -3.89 -14.08
N ASP A 54 -1.74 -2.72 -14.34
CA ASP A 54 -0.86 -2.55 -15.51
C ASP A 54 0.47 -3.28 -15.34
N ASN A 55 0.99 -3.28 -14.12
CA ASN A 55 2.26 -3.89 -13.79
C ASN A 55 2.37 -4.12 -12.27
N LEU A 56 3.53 -4.61 -11.82
CA LEU A 56 3.79 -4.88 -10.42
C LEU A 56 3.77 -3.62 -9.55
N GLU A 57 4.33 -2.50 -10.02
CA GLU A 57 4.35 -1.23 -9.29
C GLU A 57 2.94 -0.67 -9.10
N ASP A 58 2.08 -0.86 -10.10
CA ASP A 58 0.68 -0.48 -10.03
C ASP A 58 -0.08 -1.22 -8.92
N SER A 59 0.12 -2.54 -8.86
CA SER A 59 -0.44 -3.37 -7.78
C SER A 59 0.14 -3.00 -6.39
N TYR A 60 1.39 -2.56 -6.33
CA TYR A 60 2.00 -2.06 -5.10
C TYR A 60 1.37 -0.74 -4.65
N ARG A 61 1.18 0.23 -5.55
CA ARG A 61 0.53 1.52 -5.22
C ARG A 61 -0.88 1.30 -4.68
N TYR A 62 -1.66 0.43 -5.32
CA TYR A 62 -2.97 0.03 -4.80
C TYR A 62 -2.88 -0.53 -3.37
N THR A 63 -1.98 -1.48 -3.15
CA THR A 63 -1.80 -2.09 -1.82
C THR A 63 -1.37 -1.05 -0.79
N PHE A 64 -0.45 -0.16 -1.16
CA PHE A 64 0.03 0.93 -0.32
C PHE A 64 -1.10 1.86 0.11
N ASP A 65 -1.92 2.32 -0.85
CA ASP A 65 -3.04 3.23 -0.55
C ASP A 65 -4.04 2.59 0.43
N CYS A 66 -4.40 1.32 0.22
CA CYS A 66 -5.26 0.59 1.14
C CYS A 66 -4.64 0.46 2.55
N VAL A 67 -3.34 0.15 2.63
CA VAL A 67 -2.66 0.05 3.93
C VAL A 67 -2.61 1.41 4.61
N MET A 68 -2.23 2.49 3.92
CA MET A 68 -2.16 3.84 4.50
C MET A 68 -3.52 4.32 5.01
N GLN A 69 -4.59 4.10 4.22
CA GLN A 69 -5.95 4.42 4.65
C GLN A 69 -6.34 3.66 5.92
N THR A 70 -5.91 2.40 6.05
CA THR A 70 -6.23 1.58 7.22
C THR A 70 -5.43 2.00 8.44
N VAL A 71 -4.10 2.14 8.33
CA VAL A 71 -3.23 2.35 9.49
C VAL A 71 -3.20 3.80 9.97
N HIS A 72 -3.64 4.75 9.15
CA HIS A 72 -3.71 6.17 9.50
C HIS A 72 -5.17 6.69 9.61
N ALA A 73 -6.17 5.80 9.70
CA ALA A 73 -7.59 6.17 9.73
C ALA A 73 -7.93 7.25 10.78
N ASP A 74 -7.35 7.16 11.97
CA ASP A 74 -7.66 8.06 13.09
C ASP A 74 -6.78 9.30 13.16
N LEU A 75 -5.75 9.43 12.30
CA LEU A 75 -4.74 10.49 12.39
C LEU A 75 -5.35 11.89 12.42
N TYR A 76 -6.29 12.15 11.51
CA TYR A 76 -6.91 13.47 11.39
C TYR A 76 -7.72 13.82 12.64
N GLN A 77 -8.47 12.86 13.19
CA GLN A 77 -9.27 13.05 14.40
C GLN A 77 -8.38 13.30 15.62
N GLU A 78 -7.31 12.52 15.77
CA GLU A 78 -6.37 12.63 16.89
C GLU A 78 -5.65 13.98 16.89
N ILE A 79 -5.17 14.45 15.73
CA ILE A 79 -4.53 15.78 15.62
C ILE A 79 -5.56 16.90 15.88
N SER A 80 -6.77 16.77 15.34
CA SER A 80 -7.81 17.79 15.46
C SER A 80 -8.42 17.90 16.87
N SER A 81 -8.17 16.90 17.74
CA SER A 81 -8.70 16.87 19.11
C SER A 81 -8.10 17.93 20.04
N SER A 82 -6.89 18.43 19.74
CA SER A 82 -6.25 19.52 20.49
C SER A 82 -5.57 20.52 19.54
N PRO A 83 -6.34 21.46 18.95
CA PRO A 83 -5.82 22.42 17.97
C PRO A 83 -4.75 23.37 18.53
N LYS A 84 -4.68 23.53 19.86
CA LYS A 84 -3.71 24.39 20.54
C LYS A 84 -2.36 23.71 20.81
N ASP A 85 -2.30 22.37 20.73
CA ASP A 85 -1.09 21.58 21.00
C ASP A 85 -0.94 20.42 20.00
N THR A 86 -0.90 20.78 18.72
CA THR A 86 -0.88 19.81 17.60
C THR A 86 0.39 18.95 17.58
N LEU A 87 1.52 19.47 18.07
CA LEU A 87 2.77 18.71 18.15
C LEU A 87 2.68 17.57 19.18
N ASN A 88 2.11 17.82 20.36
CA ASN A 88 1.88 16.76 21.33
C ASN A 88 0.85 15.75 20.83
N SER A 89 -0.26 16.18 20.21
CA SER A 89 -1.23 15.25 19.60
C SER A 89 -0.58 14.36 18.54
N PHE A 90 0.26 14.92 17.68
CA PHE A 90 1.02 14.16 16.68
C PHE A 90 1.99 13.17 17.33
N TYR A 91 2.66 13.56 18.40
CA TYR A 91 3.55 12.67 19.16
C TYR A 91 2.80 11.51 19.82
N GLN A 92 1.67 11.77 20.48
CA GLN A 92 0.84 10.73 21.08
C GLN A 92 0.28 9.78 20.02
N TYR A 93 -0.20 10.32 18.91
CA TYR A 93 -0.62 9.54 17.75
C TYR A 93 0.51 8.64 17.26
N THR A 94 1.72 9.19 17.07
CA THR A 94 2.87 8.43 16.55
C THR A 94 3.27 7.28 17.48
N LYS A 95 3.21 7.51 18.80
CA LYS A 95 3.43 6.45 19.80
C LYS A 95 2.38 5.34 19.72
N LYS A 96 1.10 5.72 19.69
CA LYS A 96 -0.03 4.78 19.57
C LYS A 96 0.09 3.97 18.27
N PHE A 97 0.28 4.67 17.15
CA PHE A 97 0.48 4.10 15.82
C PHE A 97 1.63 3.10 15.79
N ALA A 98 2.81 3.47 16.30
CA ALA A 98 3.97 2.57 16.31
C ALA A 98 3.70 1.28 17.10
N LYS A 99 2.98 1.37 18.23
CA LYS A 99 2.58 0.22 19.04
C LYS A 99 1.59 -0.67 18.28
N GLU A 100 0.50 -0.09 17.76
CA GLU A 100 -0.55 -0.83 17.04
C GLU A 100 -0.03 -1.47 15.76
N LEU A 101 0.74 -0.74 14.97
CA LEU A 101 1.36 -1.24 13.74
C LEU A 101 2.22 -2.47 14.01
N ASN A 102 3.00 -2.47 15.10
CA ASN A 102 3.88 -3.58 15.48
C ASN A 102 3.13 -4.87 15.82
N HIS A 103 1.84 -4.80 16.15
CA HIS A 103 0.97 -5.95 16.40
C HIS A 103 -0.01 -6.23 15.24
N SER A 104 0.09 -5.48 14.13
CA SER A 104 -0.79 -5.62 12.98
C SER A 104 -0.21 -6.52 11.88
N LYS A 105 -1.07 -7.01 10.99
CA LYS A 105 -0.65 -7.69 9.75
C LYS A 105 0.12 -6.79 8.77
N TYR A 106 0.14 -5.48 9.01
CA TYR A 106 0.78 -4.48 8.14
C TYR A 106 2.22 -4.15 8.55
N LYS A 107 2.69 -4.65 9.70
CA LYS A 107 4.03 -4.38 10.23
C LYS A 107 5.14 -4.53 9.20
N ASP A 108 5.22 -5.69 8.56
CA ASP A 108 6.33 -6.01 7.66
C ASP A 108 6.22 -5.27 6.32
N PHE A 109 5.00 -5.07 5.83
CA PHE A 109 4.74 -4.19 4.68
C PHE A 109 5.27 -2.77 4.94
N TYR A 110 4.89 -2.18 6.07
CA TYR A 110 5.26 -0.82 6.43
C TYR A 110 6.77 -0.70 6.69
N LYS A 111 7.38 -1.71 7.31
CA LYS A 111 8.83 -1.81 7.48
C LYS A 111 9.57 -1.80 6.14
N LEU A 112 9.11 -2.59 5.16
CA LEU A 112 9.72 -2.61 3.83
C LEU A 112 9.45 -1.31 3.05
N TYR A 113 8.31 -0.67 3.25
CA TYR A 113 8.04 0.67 2.74
C TYR A 113 9.10 1.68 3.20
N LEU A 114 9.27 1.85 4.51
CA LEU A 114 10.22 2.80 5.09
C LEU A 114 11.66 2.49 4.67
N LYS A 115 12.04 1.22 4.60
CA LYS A 115 13.42 0.82 4.33
C LYS A 115 13.78 0.86 2.83
N TYR A 116 12.84 0.54 1.96
CA TYR A 116 13.14 0.29 0.54
C TYR A 116 12.10 0.85 -0.43
N ASN A 117 10.81 0.64 -0.18
CA ASN A 117 9.81 0.81 -1.24
C ASN A 117 9.34 2.27 -1.41
N GLN A 118 9.64 3.17 -0.47
CA GLN A 118 9.26 4.59 -0.57
C GLN A 118 9.69 5.26 -1.89
N TYR A 119 10.85 4.86 -2.45
CA TYR A 119 11.36 5.40 -3.71
C TYR A 119 10.56 4.96 -4.95
N TYR A 120 9.79 3.88 -4.86
CA TYR A 120 8.90 3.46 -5.95
C TYR A 120 7.68 4.38 -6.05
N LEU A 121 7.34 5.11 -4.99
CA LEU A 121 6.23 6.05 -5.02
C LEU A 121 6.60 7.38 -5.66
N SER A 122 7.86 7.84 -5.53
CA SER A 122 8.34 9.13 -6.04
C SER A 122 8.55 9.19 -7.56
N GLY A 123 8.61 8.05 -8.25
CA GLY A 123 8.78 7.96 -9.71
C GLY A 123 7.68 8.61 -10.56
N SER A 124 6.55 8.98 -9.96
CA SER A 124 5.46 9.70 -10.66
C SER A 124 5.59 11.23 -10.63
N ILE A 125 6.47 11.81 -9.81
CA ILE A 125 6.65 13.27 -9.72
C ILE A 125 7.66 13.79 -10.77
N HIS A 126 8.52 12.92 -11.33
CA HIS A 126 9.58 13.32 -12.26
C HIS A 126 9.35 12.96 -13.73
N LYS A 127 8.30 12.19 -14.08
CA LYS A 127 7.99 11.91 -15.50
C LYS A 127 7.26 13.05 -16.22
N THR A 128 6.71 14.04 -15.51
CA THR A 128 6.03 15.20 -16.14
C THR A 128 6.98 16.30 -16.62
N LYS A 129 8.30 16.20 -16.38
CA LYS A 129 9.29 17.24 -16.75
C LYS A 129 10.25 16.86 -17.89
N ARG A 130 10.09 15.69 -18.52
CA ARG A 130 11.00 15.20 -19.59
C ARG A 130 10.31 14.91 -20.95
N MET A 131 9.19 15.58 -21.23
CA MET A 131 8.55 15.58 -22.56
C MET A 131 8.20 16.99 -23.05
N LYS A 132 9.05 17.97 -22.72
CA LYS A 132 9.13 19.26 -23.41
C LYS A 132 10.61 19.63 -23.46
N ASN A 133 11.29 19.11 -24.47
CA ASN A 133 12.48 19.64 -25.14
C ASN A 133 12.73 18.76 -26.35
#